data_AF-A0A7K2WZR1-F1
#
_entry.id   AF-A0A7K2WZR1-F1
#
_cell.length_a   1.000
_cell.length_b   1.000
_cell.length_c   1.000
_cell.angle_alpha   90.00
_cell.angle_beta   90.00
_cell.angle_gamma   90.00
#
_symmetry.space_group_name_H-M   'P 1'
#
loop_
_entity.id
_entity.type
_entity.pdbx_description
1 polymer ?
#
loop_
_entity_poly.entity_id
_entity_poly.type
_entity_poly.pdbx_seq_one_letter_code
_entity_poly.pdbx_strand_id
1 'polypeptide(L)' 'RAVLRRDYPTAARITRWLAWLHADGVPLALDPAPLVEHIEVMAGGDRLALDTAIAHRLITT' A
#
# COMPACT_ATOMS: atom_id res chain seq x y z
N ARG A 1 7.08 -8.14 -19.21
CA ARG A 1 5.85 -8.94 -19.02
C ARG A 1 5.20 -8.45 -17.72
N ALA A 2 4.10 -7.71 -17.81
CA ALA A 2 3.50 -6.95 -16.71
C ALA A 2 2.58 -7.83 -15.85
N VAL A 3 3.16 -8.58 -14.92
CA VAL A 3 2.44 -9.59 -14.11
C VAL A 3 1.51 -8.96 -13.05
N LEU A 4 1.63 -7.65 -12.76
CA LEU A 4 0.81 -6.94 -11.77
C LEU A 4 -0.19 -5.94 -12.35
N ARG A 5 -0.55 -6.03 -13.63
CA ARG A 5 -1.52 -5.09 -14.20
C ARG A 5 -2.93 -5.43 -13.67
N ARG A 6 -3.28 -4.88 -12.48
CA ARG A 6 -4.58 -4.86 -11.77
C ARG A 6 -4.86 -5.90 -10.67
N ASP A 7 -3.87 -6.61 -10.12
CA ASP A 7 -4.08 -7.34 -8.86
C ASP A 7 -3.96 -6.39 -7.66
N TYR A 8 -5.01 -5.57 -7.49
CA TYR A 8 -5.08 -4.61 -6.40
C TYR A 8 -5.10 -5.25 -5.01
N PRO A 9 -5.75 -6.41 -4.77
CA PRO A 9 -5.68 -7.08 -3.48
C PRO A 9 -4.25 -7.41 -3.04
N THR A 10 -3.45 -7.99 -3.95
CA THR A 10 -2.04 -8.27 -3.67
C THR A 10 -1.24 -6.98 -3.50
N ALA A 11 -1.47 -5.98 -4.36
CA ALA A 11 -0.81 -4.69 -4.25
C ALA A 11 -1.07 -4.00 -2.89
N ALA A 12 -2.33 -3.94 -2.44
CA ALA A 12 -2.69 -3.33 -1.16
C ALA A 12 -2.05 -4.04 0.02
N ARG A 13 -1.97 -5.38 -0.03
CA ARG A 13 -1.31 -6.16 1.02
C ARG A 13 0.19 -5.88 1.09
N ILE A 14 0.86 -5.82 -0.06
CA ILE A 14 2.29 -5.47 -0.14
C ILE A 14 2.52 -4.04 0.34
N THR A 15 1.72 -3.08 -0.13
CA THR A 15 1.81 -1.67 0.27
C THR A 15 1.63 -1.52 1.78
N ARG A 16 0.68 -2.24 2.39
CA ARG A 16 0.53 -2.26 3.85
C ARG A 16 1.75 -2.80 4.58
N TRP A 17 2.40 -3.84 4.07
CA TRP A 17 3.64 -4.35 4.66
C TRP A 17 4.79 -3.35 4.54
N LEU A 18 4.90 -2.67 3.40
CA LEU A 18 5.88 -1.60 3.21
C LEU A 18 5.63 -0.43 4.16
N ALA A 19 4.38 -0.02 4.34
CA ALA A 19 4.00 1.02 5.31
C ALA A 19 4.38 0.64 6.74
N TRP A 20 4.22 -0.64 7.11
CA TRP A 20 4.66 -1.12 8.42
C TRP A 20 6.19 -1.07 8.58
N LEU A 21 6.95 -1.55 7.59
CA LEU A 21 8.41 -1.48 7.62
C LEU A 21 8.92 -0.03 7.65
N HIS A 22 8.25 0.87 6.94
CA HIS A 22 8.54 2.30 6.97
C HIS A 22 8.34 2.90 8.37
N ALA A 23 7.22 2.60 9.02
CA ALA A 23 6.94 3.03 10.38
C ALA A 23 7.93 2.45 11.42
N ASP A 24 8.50 1.27 11.14
CA ASP A 24 9.54 0.63 11.96
C ASP A 24 10.95 1.17 11.66
N GLY A 25 11.08 2.15 10.76
CA GLY A 25 12.36 2.78 10.40
C GLY A 25 13.27 1.91 9.53
N VAL A 26 12.75 0.83 8.95
CA VAL A 26 13.51 -0.04 8.05
C VAL A 26 13.80 0.70 6.74
N PRO A 27 15.06 0.80 6.28
CA PRO A 27 15.37 1.40 4.99
C PRO A 27 14.70 0.66 3.84
N LEU A 28 13.84 1.34 3.10
CA LEU A 28 13.16 0.79 1.92
C LEU A 28 13.75 1.38 0.64
N ALA A 29 13.80 0.57 -0.41
CA ALA A 29 14.15 1.02 -1.75
C ALA A 29 13.03 1.81 -2.45
N LEU A 30 11.83 1.86 -1.84
CA LEU A 30 10.62 2.45 -2.39
C LEU A 30 9.87 3.20 -1.29
N ASP A 31 9.28 4.34 -1.64
CA ASP A 31 8.36 5.08 -0.77
C ASP A 31 6.95 4.44 -0.85
N PRO A 32 6.38 3.97 0.27
CA PRO A 32 5.02 3.41 0.29
C PRO A 32 3.91 4.44 0.10
N ALA A 33 4.13 5.74 0.32
CA ALA A 33 3.08 6.77 0.23
C ALA A 33 2.40 6.83 -1.16
N PRO A 34 3.13 7.01 -2.29
CA PRO A 34 2.50 7.06 -3.61
C PRO A 34 1.82 5.74 -4.02
N LEU A 35 2.23 4.62 -3.42
CA LEU A 35 1.59 3.32 -3.66
C LEU A 35 0.21 3.24 -3.00
N VAL A 36 0.04 3.82 -1.80
CA VAL A 36 -1.25 3.90 -1.11
C VAL A 36 -2.22 4.76 -1.92
N GLU A 37 -1.81 5.97 -2.28
CA GLU A 37 -2.62 6.92 -3.05
C GLU A 37 -3.06 6.31 -4.39
N HIS A 38 -2.15 5.62 -5.10
CA HIS A 38 -2.49 4.97 -6.36
C HIS A 38 -3.58 3.91 -6.19
N ILE A 39 -3.52 3.10 -5.12
CA ILE A 39 -4.51 2.04 -4.89
C ILE A 39 -5.86 2.64 -4.48
N GLU A 40 -5.89 3.68 -3.65
CA GLU A 40 -7.12 4.37 -3.26
C GLU A 40 -7.86 4.99 -4.46
N VAL A 41 -7.11 5.50 -5.44
CA VAL A 41 -7.69 6.06 -6.67
C VAL A 41 -8.15 4.97 -7.64
N MET A 42 -7.39 3.88 -7.76
CA MET A 42 -7.58 2.92 -8.85
C MET A 42 -8.37 1.67 -8.47
N ALA A 43 -8.55 1.38 -7.19
CA ALA A 43 -9.17 0.15 -6.69
C ALA A 43 -10.37 0.44 -5.80
N GLY A 44 -11.39 -0.42 -5.89
CA GLY A 44 -12.58 -0.36 -5.03
C GLY A 44 -12.80 -1.67 -4.27
N GLY A 45 -13.47 -1.59 -3.13
CA GLY A 45 -13.89 -2.74 -2.31
C GLY A 45 -13.46 -2.63 -0.85
N ASP A 46 -14.27 -3.18 0.05
CA ASP A 46 -14.13 -2.97 1.50
C ASP A 46 -12.78 -3.45 2.05
N ARG A 47 -12.28 -4.59 1.55
CA ARG A 47 -11.00 -5.13 2.00
C ARG A 47 -9.83 -4.25 1.58
N LEU A 48 -9.88 -3.71 0.37
CA LEU A 48 -8.86 -2.80 -0.17
C LEU A 48 -8.85 -1.50 0.61
N ALA A 49 -10.03 -0.92 0.87
CA ALA A 49 -10.17 0.29 1.67
C ALA A 49 -9.60 0.13 3.08
N LEU A 50 -9.80 -1.04 3.71
CA LEU A 50 -9.19 -1.32 5.01
C LEU A 50 -7.66 -1.39 4.94
N ASP A 51 -7.12 -2.10 3.95
CA ASP A 51 -5.67 -2.26 3.82
C ASP A 51 -4.98 -0.92 3.48
N THR A 52 -5.59 -0.07 2.64
CA THR A 52 -5.07 1.29 2.35
C THR A 52 -5.21 2.24 3.54
N ALA A 53 -6.34 2.22 4.26
CA ALA A 53 -6.52 3.05 5.46
C ALA A 53 -5.48 2.73 6.55
N ILE A 54 -5.18 1.45 6.75
CA ILE A 54 -4.12 1.03 7.68
C ILE A 54 -2.75 1.52 7.19
N ALA A 55 -2.45 1.34 5.90
CA ALA A 55 -1.18 1.79 5.33
C ALA A 55 -1.01 3.32 5.44
N HIS A 56 -2.03 4.10 5.10
CA HIS A 56 -2.05 5.55 5.23
C HIS A 56 -1.80 5.98 6.69
N ARG A 57 -2.43 5.32 7.66
CA ARG A 57 -2.24 5.62 9.07
C ARG A 57 -0.80 5.38 9.52
N LEU A 58 -0.16 4.30 9.07
CA LEU A 58 1.21 3.96 9.43
C LEU A 58 2.25 4.94 8.86
N ILE A 59 2.00 5.50 7.68
CA ILE A 59 2.91 6.46 7.01
C ILE A 59 2.79 7.87 7.60
N THR A 60 1.63 8.20 8.18
CA THR A 60 1.36 9.52 8.79
C THR A 60 1.72 9.60 10.28
N THR A 61 2.28 8.53 10.85
CA THR A 61 2.79 8.47 12.23
C THR A 61 4.24 8.89 12.28
#